data_AF-A0A1T1DI16-F1
#
_entry.id   AF-A0A1T1DI16-F1
#
_cell.length_a   1.000
_cell.length_b   1.000
_cell.length_c   1.000
_cell.angle_alpha   90.00
_cell.angle_beta   90.00
_cell.angle_gamma   90.00
#
_symmetry.space_group_name_H-M   'P 1'
#
loop_
_entity.id
_entity.type
_entity.pdbx_description
1 polymer ?
#
loop_
_entity_poly.entity_id
_entity_poly.type
_entity_poly.pdbx_seq_one_letter_code
_entity_poly.pdbx_strand_id
1 'polypeptide(L)'
;MAVISSLDNVDSRLVSFFQDLKRTLPGVYIFESRRSWARQAKLYAACKAGTGSCPAAPPGSSAHQYGRALDINGFSAERDRKTIESVLARHPEIEWGIDWKATDPPHFQIRNWSKGLSFREKFFDGGYWVWLVIAVLILLYLNR
;
A
#
# COMPACT_ATOMS: atom_id res chain seq x y z
N MET A 1 -8.09 12.40 -5.99
CA MET A 1 -7.85 11.85 -4.62
C MET A 1 -6.45 12.24 -4.22
N ALA A 2 -6.31 12.98 -3.12
CA ALA A 2 -5.01 13.35 -2.57
C ALA A 2 -4.27 12.10 -2.06
N VAL A 3 -2.95 12.18 -2.03
CA VAL A 3 -2.10 11.20 -1.35
C VAL A 3 -2.31 11.36 0.16
N ILE A 4 -2.48 10.25 0.88
CA ILE A 4 -2.59 10.27 2.34
C ILE A 4 -1.21 9.95 2.89
N SER A 5 -0.66 10.84 3.72
CA SER A 5 0.64 10.65 4.38
C SER A 5 0.53 10.51 5.91
N SER A 6 -0.68 10.55 6.47
CA SER A 6 -0.90 10.33 7.91
C SER A 6 -0.79 8.85 8.28
N LEU A 7 -0.53 8.56 9.55
CA LEU A 7 -0.48 7.19 10.07
C LEU A 7 -1.84 6.68 10.57
N ASP A 8 -2.92 7.41 10.27
CA ASP A 8 -4.26 7.04 10.72
C ASP A 8 -4.72 5.73 10.03
N ASN A 9 -5.21 4.79 10.84
CA ASN A 9 -5.67 3.48 10.38
C ASN A 9 -4.60 2.67 9.62
N VAL A 10 -3.32 2.90 9.93
CA VAL A 10 -2.17 2.08 9.51
C VAL A 10 -1.91 1.00 10.56
N ASP A 11 -1.46 -0.17 10.14
CA ASP A 11 -1.02 -1.25 11.03
C ASP A 11 0.01 -0.75 12.06
N SER A 12 -0.22 -1.01 13.35
CA SER A 12 0.64 -0.53 14.43
C SER A 12 2.09 -1.01 14.30
N ARG A 13 2.32 -2.16 13.64
CA ARG A 13 3.67 -2.68 13.36
C ARG A 13 4.41 -1.78 12.38
N LEU A 14 3.74 -1.29 11.33
CA LEU A 14 4.31 -0.31 10.41
C LEU A 14 4.55 1.05 11.07
N VAL A 15 3.66 1.47 11.97
CA VAL A 15 3.85 2.68 12.77
C VAL A 15 5.12 2.56 13.63
N SER A 16 5.28 1.44 14.34
CA SER A 16 6.46 1.17 15.16
C SER A 16 7.73 1.12 14.33
N PHE A 17 7.70 0.44 13.18
CA PHE A 17 8.82 0.39 12.24
C PHE A 17 9.21 1.79 11.75
N PHE A 18 8.24 2.61 11.32
CA PHE A 18 8.51 3.96 10.83
C PHE A 18 9.11 4.86 11.91
N GLN A 19 8.62 4.78 13.15
CA GLN A 19 9.17 5.54 14.26
C GLN A 19 10.64 5.18 14.53
N ASP A 20 10.97 3.90 14.52
CA ASP A 20 12.35 3.44 14.66
C ASP A 20 13.24 3.88 13.49
N LEU A 21 12.72 3.77 12.26
CA LEU A 21 13.42 4.22 11.07
C LEU A 21 13.68 5.74 11.12
N LYS A 22 12.70 6.53 11.54
CA LYS A 22 12.81 7.98 11.68
C LYS A 22 13.81 8.41 12.75
N ARG A 23 13.95 7.66 13.85
CA ARG A 23 15.00 7.91 14.85
C ARG A 23 16.39 7.66 14.28
N THR A 24 16.55 6.61 13.47
CA THR A 24 17.84 6.25 12.87
C THR A 24 18.21 7.13 11.67
N LEU A 25 17.22 7.48 10.84
CA LEU A 25 17.35 8.33 9.66
C LEU A 25 16.39 9.52 9.77
N PRO A 26 16.77 10.61 10.46
CA PRO A 26 15.88 11.74 10.72
C PRO A 26 15.31 12.43 9.48
N GLY A 27 15.92 12.24 8.31
CA GLY A 27 15.45 12.78 7.03
C GLY A 27 14.22 12.09 6.43
N VAL A 28 13.89 10.87 6.88
CA VAL A 28 12.80 10.09 6.24
C VAL A 28 11.42 10.67 6.51
N TYR A 29 10.50 10.53 5.56
CA TYR A 29 9.11 10.94 5.73
C TYR A 29 8.16 10.02 4.96
N ILE A 30 6.92 9.93 5.41
CA ILE A 30 5.89 9.14 4.73
C ILE A 30 5.42 9.93 3.52
N PHE A 31 5.62 9.38 2.34
CA PHE A 31 5.04 9.88 1.11
C PHE A 31 3.59 9.43 0.98
N GLU A 32 3.33 8.13 1.13
CA GLU A 32 1.99 7.57 1.05
C GLU A 32 1.79 6.44 2.07
N SER A 33 0.65 6.44 2.76
CA SER A 33 0.25 5.40 3.71
C SER A 33 -0.96 4.64 3.19
N ARG A 34 -2.18 5.05 3.54
CA ARG A 34 -3.41 4.47 3.03
C ARG A 34 -3.73 4.98 1.63
N ARG A 35 -4.26 4.09 0.81
CA ARG A 35 -4.66 4.42 -0.56
C ARG A 35 -6.09 3.97 -0.81
N SER A 36 -6.97 4.88 -1.21
CA SER A 36 -8.34 4.50 -1.59
C SER A 36 -8.37 3.53 -2.78
N TRP A 37 -9.42 2.71 -2.85
CA TRP A 37 -9.68 1.83 -4.01
C TRP A 37 -9.68 2.61 -5.32
N ALA A 38 -10.34 3.77 -5.37
CA ALA A 38 -10.43 4.61 -6.57
C ALA A 38 -9.06 5.14 -7.02
N ARG A 39 -8.18 5.52 -6.07
CA ARG A 39 -6.80 5.92 -6.39
C ARG A 39 -6.00 4.75 -6.95
N GLN A 40 -6.14 3.56 -6.35
CA GLN A 40 -5.47 2.36 -6.87
C GLN A 40 -5.96 2.02 -8.29
N ALA A 41 -7.26 2.09 -8.54
CA ALA A 41 -7.84 1.87 -9.87
C ALA A 41 -7.27 2.86 -10.90
N LYS A 42 -7.12 4.14 -10.53
CA LYS A 42 -6.50 5.16 -11.39
C LYS A 42 -5.03 4.85 -11.70
N LEU A 43 -4.24 4.46 -10.69
CA LEU A 43 -2.84 4.07 -10.90
C LEU A 43 -2.70 2.84 -11.78
N TYR A 44 -3.53 1.82 -11.53
CA TYR A 44 -3.56 0.60 -12.33
C TYR A 44 -3.89 0.91 -13.79
N ALA A 45 -4.92 1.72 -14.04
CA ALA A 45 -5.31 2.15 -15.39
C ALA A 45 -4.18 2.93 -16.08
N ALA A 46 -3.51 3.87 -15.39
CA ALA A 46 -2.40 4.64 -15.95
C ALA A 46 -1.21 3.74 -16.31
N CYS A 47 -0.85 2.79 -15.44
CA CYS A 47 0.19 1.79 -15.73
C CYS A 47 -0.19 0.93 -16.95
N LYS A 48 -1.44 0.45 -17.03
CA LYS A 48 -1.94 -0.32 -18.18
C LYS A 48 -1.96 0.48 -19.48
N ALA A 49 -2.16 1.78 -19.41
CA ALA A 49 -2.12 2.70 -20.55
C ALA A 49 -0.70 3.19 -20.89
N GLY A 50 0.34 2.79 -20.15
CA GLY A 50 1.71 3.25 -20.36
C GLY A 50 1.96 4.72 -20.01
N THR A 51 1.04 5.35 -19.28
CA THR A 51 1.11 6.78 -18.90
C THR A 51 1.47 7.00 -17.43
N GLY A 52 1.65 5.91 -16.66
CA GLY A 52 2.00 5.95 -15.25
C GLY A 52 3.04 4.91 -14.85
N SER A 53 3.54 5.00 -13.62
CA SER A 53 4.57 4.12 -13.08
C SER A 53 4.05 2.68 -12.91
N CYS A 54 4.89 1.71 -13.29
CA CYS A 54 4.65 0.29 -13.15
C CYS A 54 5.78 -0.36 -12.32
N PRO A 55 5.51 -1.46 -11.60
CA PRO A 55 4.24 -2.19 -11.54
C PRO A 55 3.19 -1.49 -10.66
N ALA A 56 1.93 -1.50 -11.10
CA ALA A 56 0.79 -1.12 -10.27
C ALA A 56 -0.10 -2.34 -10.02
N ALA A 57 -0.43 -2.62 -8.76
CA ALA A 57 -1.34 -3.72 -8.42
C ALA A 57 -2.77 -3.44 -8.90
N PRO A 58 -3.56 -4.47 -9.26
CA PRO A 58 -4.99 -4.29 -9.48
C PRO A 58 -5.69 -3.68 -8.26
N PRO A 59 -6.79 -2.94 -8.46
CA PRO A 59 -7.56 -2.40 -7.34
C PRO A 59 -8.16 -3.53 -6.50
N GLY A 60 -7.95 -3.45 -5.19
CA GLY A 60 -8.28 -4.49 -4.22
C GLY A 60 -7.10 -5.39 -3.86
N SER A 61 -5.98 -5.28 -4.58
CA SER A 61 -4.79 -6.11 -4.40
C SER A 61 -3.56 -5.34 -3.93
N SER A 62 -3.71 -4.09 -3.48
CA SER A 62 -2.62 -3.29 -2.90
C SER A 62 -2.69 -3.25 -1.38
N ALA A 63 -1.55 -3.50 -0.72
CA ALA A 63 -1.41 -3.41 0.73
C ALA A 63 -1.80 -2.03 1.29
N HIS A 64 -1.57 -0.95 0.53
CA HIS A 64 -1.96 0.40 0.93
C HIS A 64 -3.47 0.57 1.12
N GLN A 65 -4.29 -0.19 0.39
CA GLN A 65 -5.76 -0.12 0.56
C GLN A 65 -6.19 -0.55 1.96
N TYR A 66 -5.42 -1.43 2.57
CA TYR A 66 -5.72 -2.04 3.86
C TYR A 66 -4.90 -1.44 5.00
N GLY A 67 -4.15 -0.36 4.76
CA GLY A 67 -3.24 0.23 5.75
C GLY A 67 -2.09 -0.70 6.14
N ARG A 68 -1.68 -1.60 5.24
CA ARG A 68 -0.62 -2.59 5.46
C ARG A 68 0.65 -2.30 4.67
N ALA A 69 0.80 -1.07 4.16
CA ALA A 69 2.03 -0.58 3.52
C ALA A 69 2.27 0.91 3.79
N LEU A 70 3.53 1.31 3.61
CA LEU A 70 4.02 2.69 3.64
C LEU A 70 5.00 2.89 2.48
N ASP A 71 4.83 3.98 1.74
CA ASP A 71 5.84 4.54 0.86
C ASP A 71 6.61 5.61 1.63
N ILE A 72 7.90 5.39 1.84
CA ILE A 72 8.79 6.25 2.62
C ILE A 72 9.84 6.86 1.69
N ASN A 73 10.04 8.17 1.80
CA ASN A 73 11.07 8.91 1.07
C ASN A 73 12.07 9.55 2.05
N GLY A 74 13.06 10.26 1.51
CA GLY A 74 14.07 10.99 2.32
C GLY A 74 15.27 10.14 2.72
N PHE A 75 15.51 9.03 2.03
CA PHE A 75 16.71 8.21 2.15
C PHE A 75 17.24 7.81 0.76
N SER A 76 18.47 7.32 0.71
CA SER A 76 19.09 6.69 -0.45
C SER A 76 19.13 5.19 -0.25
N ALA A 77 18.44 4.44 -1.09
CA ALA A 77 18.36 2.97 -1.00
C ALA A 77 19.71 2.26 -1.08
N GLU A 78 20.72 2.90 -1.70
CA GLU A 78 22.08 2.39 -1.80
C GLU A 78 22.91 2.75 -0.57
N ARG A 79 22.95 4.04 -0.21
CA ARG A 79 23.78 4.55 0.88
C ARG A 79 23.28 4.10 2.26
N ASP A 80 21.96 4.11 2.44
CA ASP A 80 21.32 3.85 3.72
C ASP A 80 20.90 2.39 3.88
N ARG A 81 21.24 1.52 2.92
CA ARG A 81 20.79 0.11 2.86
C ARG A 81 21.03 -0.64 4.16
N LYS A 82 22.28 -0.68 4.65
CA LYS A 82 22.66 -1.40 5.87
C LYS A 82 21.92 -0.87 7.10
N THR A 83 21.72 0.44 7.16
CA THR A 83 20.97 1.09 8.22
C THR A 83 19.51 0.67 8.21
N ILE A 84 18.87 0.68 7.04
CA ILE A 84 17.47 0.23 6.87
C ILE A 84 17.34 -1.26 7.20
N GLU A 85 18.25 -2.11 6.71
CA GLU A 85 18.29 -3.55 6.99
C GLU A 85 18.44 -3.83 8.50
N SER A 86 19.26 -3.04 9.22
CA SER A 86 19.40 -3.15 10.68
C SER A 86 18.11 -2.81 11.43
N VAL A 87 17.31 -1.87 10.91
CA VAL A 87 16.00 -1.54 11.48
C VAL A 87 15.03 -2.68 11.17
N LEU A 88 15.00 -3.17 9.93
CA LEU A 88 14.17 -4.32 9.52
C LEU A 88 14.46 -5.60 10.31
N ALA A 89 15.71 -5.83 10.74
CA ALA A 89 16.06 -6.95 11.58
C ALA A 89 15.31 -6.97 12.94
N ARG A 90 14.86 -5.80 13.42
CA ARG A 90 14.02 -5.64 14.62
C ARG A 90 12.52 -5.70 14.33
N HIS A 91 12.14 -5.69 13.05
CA HIS A 91 10.76 -5.70 12.55
C HIS A 91 10.59 -6.82 11.50
N PRO A 92 10.78 -8.10 11.88
CA PRO A 92 10.85 -9.24 10.94
C PRO A 92 9.56 -9.45 10.12
N GLU A 93 8.43 -8.95 10.59
CA GLU A 93 7.15 -8.95 9.88
C GLU A 93 7.09 -7.98 8.71
N ILE A 94 8.03 -7.05 8.59
CA ILE A 94 8.08 -6.06 7.52
C ILE A 94 8.97 -6.59 6.40
N GLU A 95 8.51 -6.38 5.17
CA GLU A 95 9.33 -6.56 3.98
C GLU A 95 9.51 -5.23 3.25
N TRP A 96 10.65 -5.13 2.59
CA TRP A 96 11.05 -3.96 1.83
C TRP A 96 11.00 -4.28 0.33
N GLY A 97 10.35 -3.40 -0.44
CA GLY A 97 10.18 -3.55 -1.88
C GLY A 97 11.49 -3.53 -2.67
N ILE A 98 12.62 -3.22 -2.05
CA ILE A 98 13.94 -3.28 -2.70
C ILE A 98 14.32 -4.70 -3.14
N ASP A 99 13.86 -5.73 -2.41
CA ASP A 99 14.24 -7.13 -2.67
C ASP A 99 13.27 -7.82 -3.65
N TRP A 100 12.31 -7.09 -4.21
CA TRP A 100 11.36 -7.63 -5.17
C TRP A 100 11.96 -7.72 -6.57
N LYS A 101 11.46 -8.68 -7.38
CA LYS A 101 11.85 -8.84 -8.79
C LYS A 101 11.67 -7.54 -9.58
N ALA A 102 10.60 -6.80 -9.30
CA ALA A 102 10.42 -5.43 -9.73
C ALA A 102 10.62 -4.55 -8.50
N THR A 103 11.81 -3.96 -8.39
CA THR A 103 12.25 -3.18 -7.24
C THR A 103 11.38 -1.95 -7.04
N ASP A 104 10.93 -1.73 -5.81
CA ASP A 104 10.20 -0.54 -5.38
C ASP A 104 10.81 -0.02 -4.06
N PRO A 105 11.91 0.75 -4.13
CA PRO A 105 12.67 1.13 -2.94
C PRO A 105 11.88 1.95 -1.90
N PRO A 106 10.95 2.86 -2.26
CA PRO A 106 10.15 3.55 -1.25
C PRO A 106 9.20 2.63 -0.46
N HIS A 107 8.83 1.46 -1.00
CA HIS A 107 7.71 0.66 -0.51
C HIS A 107 8.10 -0.29 0.62
N PHE A 108 7.40 -0.22 1.74
CA PHE A 108 7.50 -1.14 2.88
C PHE A 108 6.12 -1.71 3.19
N GLN A 109 6.01 -3.01 3.46
CA GLN A 109 4.72 -3.62 3.80
C GLN A 109 4.83 -4.75 4.81
N ILE A 110 3.68 -5.10 5.39
CA ILE A 110 3.54 -6.30 6.20
C ILE A 110 3.73 -7.53 5.29
N ARG A 111 4.63 -8.44 5.66
CA ARG A 111 4.77 -9.74 5.01
C ARG A 111 3.45 -10.50 5.05
N ASN A 112 3.06 -11.06 3.91
CA ASN A 112 1.78 -11.77 3.78
C ASN A 112 0.57 -10.92 4.23
N TRP A 113 0.58 -9.60 4.03
CA TRP A 113 -0.46 -8.66 4.48
C TRP A 113 -1.90 -9.06 4.16
N SER A 114 -2.10 -9.84 3.08
CA SER A 114 -3.43 -10.28 2.64
C SER A 114 -3.98 -11.44 3.47
N LYS A 115 -3.14 -12.14 4.24
CA LYS A 115 -3.57 -13.20 5.17
C LYS A 115 -4.29 -12.57 6.36
N GLY A 116 -5.50 -13.05 6.63
CA GLY A 116 -6.30 -12.60 7.76
C GLY A 116 -7.19 -11.39 7.50
N LEU A 117 -7.25 -10.87 6.27
CA LEU A 117 -8.21 -9.82 5.94
C LEU A 117 -9.65 -10.29 6.15
N SER A 118 -10.39 -9.55 6.97
CA SER A 118 -11.80 -9.78 7.23
C SER A 118 -12.64 -9.54 5.97
N PHE A 119 -13.83 -10.13 5.93
CA PHE A 119 -14.80 -9.84 4.87
C PHE A 119 -15.11 -8.35 4.77
N ARG A 120 -15.22 -7.66 5.92
CA ARG A 120 -15.48 -6.22 5.98
C ARG A 120 -14.38 -5.42 5.28
N GLU A 121 -13.11 -5.72 5.57
CA GLU A 121 -11.97 -5.07 4.89
C GLU A 121 -11.99 -5.33 3.38
N LYS A 122 -12.18 -6.59 2.95
CA LYS A 122 -12.29 -6.91 1.52
C LYS A 122 -13.46 -6.20 0.84
N PHE A 123 -14.57 -6.03 1.57
CA PHE A 123 -15.75 -5.37 1.03
C PHE A 123 -15.54 -3.88 0.84
N PHE A 124 -15.13 -3.17 1.90
CA PHE A 124 -15.00 -1.71 1.88
C PHE A 124 -13.68 -1.25 1.23
N ASP A 125 -12.54 -1.76 1.69
CA ASP A 125 -11.22 -1.35 1.21
C ASP A 125 -10.82 -2.08 -0.09
N GLY A 126 -11.18 -3.36 -0.18
CA GLY A 126 -10.93 -4.19 -1.36
C GLY A 126 -11.88 -3.93 -2.53
N GLY A 127 -12.99 -3.24 -2.29
CA GLY A 127 -13.91 -2.78 -3.32
C GLY A 127 -14.93 -3.80 -3.80
N TYR A 128 -15.25 -4.85 -3.03
CA TYR A 128 -16.35 -5.75 -3.42
C TYR A 128 -17.70 -5.03 -3.49
N TRP A 129 -17.84 -3.87 -2.83
CA TRP A 129 -19.00 -3.00 -3.01
C TRP A 129 -19.25 -2.60 -4.48
N VAL A 130 -18.21 -2.52 -5.31
CA VAL A 130 -18.35 -2.21 -6.74
C VAL A 130 -19.17 -3.28 -7.46
N TRP A 131 -18.94 -4.56 -7.14
CA TRP A 131 -19.71 -5.66 -7.72
C TRP A 131 -21.16 -5.65 -7.25
N LEU A 132 -21.41 -5.27 -6.00
CA LEU A 132 -22.78 -5.08 -5.50
C LEU A 132 -23.51 -3.99 -6.29
N VAL A 133 -22.86 -2.85 -6.52
CA VAL A 133 -23.43 -1.76 -7.33
C VAL A 133 -23.72 -2.22 -8.76
N ILE A 134 -22.78 -2.92 -9.40
CA ILE A 134 -22.97 -3.48 -10.75
C ILE A 134 -24.17 -4.43 -10.78
N ALA A 135 -24.27 -5.35 -9.81
CA ALA A 135 -25.38 -6.30 -9.73
C ALA A 135 -26.73 -5.59 -9.59
N VAL A 136 -26.81 -4.56 -8.73
CA VAL A 136 -28.03 -3.74 -8.57
C VAL A 136 -28.40 -3.04 -9.87
N LEU A 137 -27.43 -2.45 -10.58
CA LEU A 137 -27.68 -1.78 -11.86
C LEU A 137 -28.19 -2.75 -12.94
N ILE A 138 -27.62 -3.95 -13.01
CA ILE A 138 -28.07 -5.02 -13.91
C ILE A 138 -29.52 -5.41 -13.60
N LEU A 139 -29.84 -5.64 -12.32
CA LEU A 139 -31.20 -5.99 -11.90
C LEU A 139 -32.21 -4.89 -12.26
N LEU A 140 -31.87 -3.62 -12.03
CA LEU A 140 -32.73 -2.48 -12.38
C LEU A 140 -32.91 -2.34 -13.90
N TYR A 141 -31.91 -2.71 -14.71
CA TYR A 141 -32.01 -2.68 -16.16
C TYR A 141 -32.86 -3.83 -16.71
N LEU A 142 -32.69 -5.04 -16.17
CA LEU A 142 -33.42 -6.24 -16.62
C LEU A 142 -34.88 -6.28 -16.14
N ASN A 143 -35.23 -5.54 -15.10
CA ASN A 143 -36.58 -5.44 -14.57
C ASN A 143 -37.38 -4.26 -15.17
N ARG A 144 -36.90 -3.72 -16.31
CA ARG A 144 -37.59 -2.76 -17.18
C ARG A 144 -37.99 -3.46 -18.48
#